data_AF-A0AAV9L7J4-F1
#
_entry.id   AF-A0AAV9L7J4-F1
#
_cell.length_a   1.000
_cell.length_b   1.000
_cell.length_c   1.000
_cell.angle_alpha   90.00
_cell.angle_beta   90.00
_cell.angle_gamma   90.00
#
_symmetry.space_group_name_H-M   'P 1'
#
loop_
_entity.id
_entity.type
_entity.pdbx_description
1 polymer ?
#
loop_
_entity_poly.entity_id
_entity_poly.type
_entity_poly.pdbx_seq_one_letter_code
_entity_poly.pdbx_strand_id
1 'polypeptide(L)'
;MPLGTAIHNIEITLGKGGQLARAAGLYVCLISKNCSATVGQVGNVGVNQKSLGRAGSKRWLGKRPVVRGVVMNPVDHPHGGGEGRAPIGRKKPTTPWGYPTLGRRSRKRNKYSDNLILRRCSK
;
A
#
# COMPACT_ATOMS: atom_id res chain seq x y z
N MET A 1 3.32 -29.28 -4.44
CA MET A 1 3.86 -28.34 -5.47
C MET A 1 5.38 -28.33 -5.36
N PRO A 2 6.13 -28.33 -6.48
CA PRO A 2 7.58 -28.22 -6.42
C PRO A 2 8.01 -26.84 -5.89
N LEU A 3 9.15 -26.79 -5.20
CA LEU A 3 9.77 -25.52 -4.78
C LEU A 3 10.07 -24.68 -6.02
N GLY A 4 9.93 -23.35 -5.93
CA GLY A 4 10.15 -22.47 -7.08
C GLY A 4 8.91 -22.20 -7.94
N THR A 5 7.78 -22.86 -7.66
CA THR A 5 6.53 -22.64 -8.42
C THR A 5 6.00 -21.23 -8.18
N ALA A 6 5.59 -20.54 -9.26
CA ALA A 6 4.84 -19.30 -9.16
C ALA A 6 3.40 -19.60 -8.70
N ILE A 7 3.00 -18.97 -7.59
CA ILE A 7 1.69 -19.16 -6.96
C ILE A 7 1.01 -17.81 -6.69
N HIS A 8 -0.32 -17.82 -6.66
CA HIS A 8 -1.16 -16.70 -6.27
C HIS A 8 -2.32 -17.19 -5.39
N ASN A 9 -3.13 -16.26 -4.86
CA ASN A 9 -4.28 -16.58 -4.01
C ASN A 9 -3.94 -17.47 -2.79
N ILE A 10 -2.92 -17.05 -2.02
CA ILE A 10 -2.33 -17.85 -0.94
C ILE A 10 -3.10 -17.67 0.36
N GLU A 11 -3.36 -18.78 1.04
CA GLU A 11 -3.97 -18.82 2.35
C GLU A 11 -2.94 -18.68 3.49
N ILE A 12 -3.19 -17.77 4.45
CA ILE A 12 -2.33 -17.60 5.65
C ILE A 12 -2.74 -18.58 6.77
N THR A 13 -4.04 -18.83 6.90
CA THR A 13 -4.62 -19.71 7.92
C THR A 13 -5.60 -20.65 7.24
N LEU A 14 -5.43 -21.95 7.45
CA LEU A 14 -6.22 -23.00 6.81
C LEU A 14 -7.73 -22.79 6.96
N GLY A 15 -8.47 -22.93 5.87
CA GLY A 15 -9.94 -22.80 5.82
C GLY A 15 -10.49 -21.37 5.78
N LYS A 16 -9.65 -20.31 5.75
CA LYS A 16 -10.11 -18.91 5.63
C LYS A 16 -10.08 -18.37 4.20
N GLY A 17 -9.58 -19.16 3.25
CA GLY A 17 -9.44 -18.76 1.85
C GLY A 17 -8.20 -17.90 1.58
N GLY A 18 -7.93 -17.67 0.29
CA GLY A 18 -6.75 -16.94 -0.18
C GLY A 18 -6.79 -15.45 0.16
N GLN A 19 -5.71 -14.97 0.79
CA GLN A 19 -5.58 -13.61 1.30
C GLN A 19 -4.48 -12.82 0.59
N LEU A 20 -3.39 -13.50 0.19
CA LEU A 20 -2.21 -12.89 -0.42
C LEU A 20 -2.18 -13.08 -1.94
N ALA A 21 -1.46 -12.19 -2.62
CA ALA A 21 -1.22 -12.24 -4.08
C ALA A 21 -2.52 -12.37 -4.90
N ARG A 22 -3.44 -11.41 -4.72
CA ARG A 22 -4.74 -11.36 -5.42
C ARG A 22 -4.85 -10.22 -6.45
N ALA A 23 -3.98 -9.22 -6.36
CA ALA A 23 -4.02 -8.11 -7.30
C ALA A 23 -3.45 -8.53 -8.67
N ALA A 24 -3.89 -7.84 -9.71
CA ALA A 24 -3.50 -8.10 -11.10
C ALA A 24 -1.97 -8.17 -11.27
N GLY A 25 -1.50 -9.17 -12.01
CA GLY A 25 -0.08 -9.39 -12.27
C GLY A 25 0.75 -9.85 -11.07
N LEU A 26 0.18 -10.06 -9.88
CA LEU A 26 0.95 -10.57 -8.75
C LEU A 26 1.14 -12.08 -8.80
N TYR A 27 2.30 -12.52 -8.36
CA TYR A 27 2.64 -13.92 -8.04
C TYR A 27 3.67 -13.91 -6.90
N VAL A 28 3.83 -15.07 -6.25
CA VAL A 28 4.83 -15.32 -5.21
C VAL A 28 5.52 -16.63 -5.54
N CYS A 29 6.80 -16.74 -5.18
CA CYS A 29 7.55 -17.99 -5.34
C CYS A 29 7.33 -18.89 -4.12
N LEU A 30 6.93 -20.15 -4.33
CA LEU A 30 6.66 -21.10 -3.25
C LEU A 30 7.96 -21.54 -2.55
N ILE A 31 7.99 -21.33 -1.23
CA ILE A 31 9.11 -21.70 -0.35
C ILE A 31 8.72 -22.78 0.69
N SER A 32 7.42 -22.95 1.01
CA SER A 32 6.95 -23.93 2.02
C SER A 32 5.66 -24.65 1.62
N LYS A 33 5.44 -25.86 2.17
CA LYS A 33 4.49 -26.87 1.67
C LYS A 33 3.10 -26.90 2.35
N ASN A 34 2.87 -26.14 3.42
CA ASN A 34 1.73 -26.38 4.32
C ASN A 34 0.51 -25.45 4.14
N CYS A 35 0.38 -24.74 3.00
CA CYS A 35 -0.77 -23.87 2.71
C CYS A 35 -1.38 -24.17 1.34
N SER A 36 -2.70 -23.98 1.23
CA SER A 36 -3.42 -23.98 -0.05
C SER A 36 -3.10 -22.71 -0.86
N ALA A 37 -2.83 -22.89 -2.16
CA ALA A 37 -2.57 -21.81 -3.10
C ALA A 37 -2.90 -22.23 -4.53
N THR A 38 -3.03 -21.27 -5.43
CA THR A 38 -3.31 -21.50 -6.85
C THR A 38 -2.02 -21.32 -7.68
N VAL A 39 -1.78 -22.18 -8.66
CA VAL A 39 -0.61 -22.08 -9.57
C VAL A 39 -0.78 -20.91 -10.53
N GLY A 40 0.30 -20.22 -10.84
CA GLY A 40 0.38 -19.20 -11.89
C GLY A 40 0.31 -17.77 -11.35
N GLN A 41 0.23 -16.82 -12.27
CA GLN A 41 0.13 -15.39 -12.01
C GLN A 41 -1.31 -14.90 -12.18
N VAL A 42 -1.72 -13.88 -11.42
CA VAL A 42 -3.02 -13.23 -11.62
C VAL A 42 -3.02 -12.51 -12.98
N GLY A 43 -4.08 -12.72 -13.78
CA GLY A 43 -4.24 -12.08 -15.09
C GLY A 43 -4.34 -10.54 -15.06
N ASN A 44 -4.54 -9.93 -16.23
CA ASN A 44 -4.62 -8.47 -16.43
C ASN A 44 -3.34 -7.71 -16.02
N VAL A 45 -2.16 -8.25 -16.39
CA VAL A 45 -0.83 -7.68 -16.07
C VAL A 45 -0.69 -6.22 -16.53
N GLY A 46 -1.27 -5.88 -17.68
CA GLY A 46 -1.20 -4.54 -18.28
C GLY A 46 -2.13 -3.49 -17.66
N VAL A 47 -2.80 -3.76 -16.53
CA VAL A 47 -3.75 -2.81 -15.93
C VAL A 47 -3.10 -1.46 -15.59
N ASN A 48 -1.82 -1.46 -15.21
CA ASN A 48 -1.08 -0.26 -14.84
C ASN A 48 -0.59 0.55 -16.05
N GLN A 49 -0.70 0.01 -17.27
CA GLN A 49 -0.33 0.73 -18.50
C GLN A 49 -1.44 1.71 -18.95
N LYS A 50 -2.65 1.59 -18.39
CA LYS A 50 -3.78 2.45 -18.73
C LYS A 50 -3.68 3.80 -18.03
N SER A 51 -3.73 4.90 -18.79
CA SER A 51 -3.95 6.25 -18.24
C SER A 51 -5.44 6.55 -18.14
N LEU A 52 -5.89 7.16 -17.04
CA LEU A 52 -7.30 7.53 -16.83
C LEU A 52 -7.76 8.71 -17.71
N GLY A 53 -6.81 9.48 -18.27
CA GLY A 53 -7.03 10.58 -19.21
C GLY A 53 -7.65 11.85 -18.59
N ARG A 54 -8.84 11.73 -17.99
CA ARG A 54 -9.63 12.85 -17.45
C ARG A 54 -9.93 12.71 -15.96
N ALA A 55 -10.09 13.84 -15.29
CA ALA A 55 -10.44 13.90 -13.87
C ALA A 55 -11.72 13.13 -13.53
N GLY A 56 -12.74 13.20 -14.40
CA GLY A 56 -14.02 12.50 -14.22
C GLY A 56 -13.91 10.98 -14.13
N SER A 57 -12.96 10.36 -14.85
CA SER A 57 -12.74 8.91 -14.80
C SER A 57 -12.35 8.44 -13.38
N LYS A 58 -11.74 9.31 -12.57
CA LYS A 58 -11.42 9.01 -11.17
C LYS A 58 -12.66 8.91 -10.29
N ARG A 59 -13.68 9.71 -10.60
CA ARG A 59 -14.97 9.74 -9.88
C ARG A 59 -15.79 8.47 -10.15
N TRP A 60 -15.70 7.91 -11.35
CA TRP A 60 -16.32 6.61 -11.68
C TRP A 60 -15.79 5.46 -10.82
N LEU A 61 -14.53 5.57 -10.36
CA LEU A 61 -13.93 4.63 -9.40
C LEU A 61 -14.31 4.92 -7.93
N GLY A 62 -15.26 5.82 -7.68
CA GLY A 62 -15.67 6.25 -6.33
C GLY A 62 -14.65 7.12 -5.59
N LYS A 63 -13.59 7.59 -6.27
CA LYS A 63 -12.53 8.39 -5.62
C LYS A 63 -12.81 9.89 -5.77
N ARG A 64 -12.92 10.58 -4.63
CA ARG A 64 -13.15 12.03 -4.53
C ARG A 64 -11.84 12.83 -4.69
N PRO A 65 -11.90 14.13 -5.05
CA PRO A 65 -10.73 14.99 -5.05
C PRO A 65 -10.13 15.09 -3.63
N VAL A 66 -8.81 15.21 -3.56
CA VAL A 66 -8.05 15.38 -2.31
C VAL A 66 -7.32 16.71 -2.36
N VAL A 67 -7.47 17.52 -1.31
CA VAL A 67 -6.83 18.84 -1.20
C VAL A 67 -5.47 18.68 -0.51
N ARG A 68 -4.46 19.44 -0.97
CA ARG A 68 -3.13 19.45 -0.35
C ARG A 68 -3.16 20.23 0.97
N GLY A 69 -2.54 19.67 2.01
CA GLY A 69 -2.49 20.31 3.34
C GLY A 69 -1.85 21.71 3.37
N VAL A 70 -0.92 22.00 2.45
CA VAL A 70 -0.27 23.32 2.34
C VAL A 70 -1.23 24.44 1.93
N VAL A 71 -2.36 24.11 1.32
CA VAL A 71 -3.36 25.09 0.86
C VAL A 71 -4.37 25.41 1.97
N MET A 72 -4.42 24.61 3.03
CA MET A 72 -5.42 24.72 4.09
C MET A 72 -5.06 25.80 5.11
N ASN A 73 -5.96 26.09 6.05
CA ASN A 73 -5.67 26.98 7.17
C ASN A 73 -4.80 26.26 8.21
N PRO A 74 -4.06 27.00 9.07
CA PRO A 74 -3.24 26.42 10.14
C PRO A 74 -4.02 25.50 11.11
N VAL A 75 -5.32 25.75 11.30
CA VAL A 75 -6.20 24.92 12.14
C VAL A 75 -6.51 23.55 11.53
N ASP A 76 -6.56 23.48 10.20
CA ASP A 76 -7.00 22.28 9.47
C ASP A 76 -5.83 21.33 9.14
N HIS A 77 -4.65 21.90 8.88
CA HIS A 77 -3.47 21.12 8.56
C HIS A 77 -2.20 21.74 9.16
N PRO A 78 -1.27 20.92 9.68
CA PRO A 78 -0.01 21.45 10.22
C PRO A 78 0.94 22.12 9.22
N HIS A 79 0.58 22.16 7.93
CA HIS A 79 1.33 22.83 6.85
C HIS A 79 0.53 24.02 6.29
N GLY A 80 -0.65 24.30 6.84
CA GLY A 80 -1.53 25.34 6.35
C GLY A 80 -1.11 26.74 6.80
N GLY A 81 -1.63 27.73 6.09
CA GLY A 81 -1.33 29.16 6.29
C GLY A 81 0.00 29.63 5.69
N GLY A 82 0.40 30.84 6.08
CA GLY A 82 1.48 31.60 5.47
C GLY A 82 1.00 32.49 4.33
N GLU A 83 1.78 33.52 4.02
CA GLU A 83 1.47 34.44 2.92
C GLU A 83 1.82 33.79 1.57
N GLY A 84 0.89 33.85 0.62
CA GLY A 84 1.08 33.27 -0.71
C GLY A 84 1.30 31.75 -0.70
N ARG A 85 2.31 31.27 -1.43
CA ARG A 85 2.66 29.84 -1.46
C ARG A 85 3.71 29.54 -0.39
N ALA A 86 3.28 28.97 0.72
CA ALA A 86 4.16 28.64 1.83
C ALA A 86 4.96 27.35 1.60
N PRO A 87 6.23 27.29 2.04
CA PRO A 87 6.95 26.03 2.24
C PRO A 87 6.38 25.28 3.47
N ILE A 88 6.81 24.04 3.70
CA ILE A 88 6.30 23.20 4.80
C ILE A 88 6.54 23.81 6.20
N GLY A 89 7.59 24.62 6.38
CA GLY A 89 7.87 25.32 7.65
C GLY A 89 8.21 24.43 8.85
N ARG A 90 8.36 23.11 8.65
CA ARG A 90 8.63 22.12 9.70
C ARG A 90 9.80 21.21 9.32
N LYS A 91 10.50 20.68 10.34
CA LYS A 91 11.66 19.76 10.15
C LYS A 91 11.33 18.51 9.34
N LYS A 92 10.10 18.00 9.43
CA LYS A 92 9.62 16.84 8.68
C LYS A 92 8.20 17.09 8.18
N PRO A 93 7.81 16.59 7.00
CA PRO A 93 6.42 16.61 6.56
C PRO A 93 5.55 15.77 7.50
N THR A 94 4.37 16.30 7.82
CA THR A 94 3.44 15.72 8.79
C THR A 94 2.08 15.38 8.16
N THR A 95 1.40 14.42 8.77
CA THR A 95 -0.02 14.12 8.50
C THR A 95 -0.90 15.25 9.06
N PRO A 96 -2.20 15.31 8.68
CA PRO A 96 -3.14 16.23 9.31
C PRO A 96 -3.18 16.12 10.84
N TRP A 97 -2.92 14.92 11.38
CA TRP A 97 -2.85 14.65 12.82
C TRP A 97 -1.44 14.81 13.44
N GLY A 98 -0.49 15.42 12.72
CA GLY A 98 0.83 15.77 13.26
C GLY A 98 1.89 14.65 13.27
N TYR A 99 1.60 13.45 12.77
CA TYR A 99 2.60 12.38 12.68
C TYR A 99 3.54 12.58 11.48
N PRO A 100 4.84 12.31 11.60
CA PRO A 100 5.76 12.35 10.45
C PRO A 100 5.37 11.34 9.35
N THR A 101 5.31 11.77 8.09
CA THR A 101 4.94 10.92 6.95
C THR A 101 6.13 10.17 6.33
N LEU A 102 7.33 10.76 6.40
CA LEU A 102 8.54 10.19 5.81
C LEU A 102 9.39 9.49 6.88
N GLY A 103 9.86 8.28 6.54
CA GLY A 103 10.82 7.51 7.33
C GLY A 103 10.28 6.86 8.61
N ARG A 104 9.14 7.30 9.15
CA ARG A 104 8.54 6.70 10.35
C ARG A 104 7.98 5.30 10.05
N ARG A 105 8.46 4.29 10.77
CA ARG A 105 7.92 2.92 10.71
C ARG A 105 6.63 2.84 11.52
N SER A 106 5.53 2.42 10.89
CA SER A 106 4.21 2.30 11.53
C SER A 106 3.86 0.88 12.01
N ARG A 107 4.69 -0.14 11.70
CA ARG A 107 4.47 -1.51 12.19
C ARG A 107 4.59 -1.53 13.72
N LYS A 108 3.56 -2.04 14.40
CA LYS A 108 3.55 -2.26 15.85
C LYS A 108 4.70 -3.17 16.26
N ARG A 109 5.43 -2.80 17.30
CA ARG A 109 6.49 -3.64 17.90
C ARG A 109 5.84 -4.85 18.58
N ASN A 110 6.52 -6.00 18.55
CA ASN A 110 6.11 -7.25 19.20
C ASN A 110 4.73 -7.75 18.73
N LYS A 111 4.51 -7.74 17.42
CA LYS A 111 3.31 -8.35 16.83
C LYS A 111 3.53 -9.87 16.73
N TYR A 112 2.50 -10.68 16.98
CA TYR A 112 2.57 -12.16 16.89
C TYR A 112 3.22 -12.68 15.59
N SER A 113 3.01 -11.97 14.48
CA SER A 113 3.56 -12.32 13.16
C SER A 113 5.04 -11.97 12.96
N ASP A 114 5.69 -11.29 13.91
CA ASP A 114 7.09 -10.85 13.76
C ASP A 114 8.04 -12.05 13.60
N ASN A 115 7.78 -13.16 14.30
CA ASN A 115 8.57 -14.41 14.20
C ASN A 115 8.48 -15.08 12.82
N LEU A 116 7.42 -14.80 12.05
CA LEU A 116 7.19 -15.42 10.73
C LEU A 116 7.86 -14.62 9.59
N ILE A 117 8.41 -13.44 9.86
CA ILE A 117 9.00 -12.56 8.83
C ILE A 117 10.52 -12.70 8.88
N LEU A 118 11.07 -13.34 7.86
CA LEU A 118 12.52 -13.56 7.74
C LEU A 118 13.28 -12.29 7.34
N ARG A 119 12.73 -11.52 6.39
CA ARG A 119 13.36 -10.31 5.87
C ARG A 119 12.32 -9.26 5.56
N ARG A 120 12.69 -7.99 5.80
CA ARG A 120 11.87 -6.86 5.41
C ARG A 120 12.01 -6.60 3.90
N CYS A 121 10.91 -6.20 3.27
CA CYS A 121 10.95 -5.69 1.90
C CYS A 121 11.91 -4.48 1.82
N SER A 122 12.90 -4.56 0.93
CA SER A 122 13.70 -3.39 0.56
C SER A 122 12.82 -2.45 -0.26
N LYS A 123 12.94 -1.16 0.01
CA LYS A 123 12.50 -0.15 -0.95
C LYS A 123 13.57 0.04 -2.02
#